data_AF-A0A8S3IFV5-F1
#
_entry.id   AF-A0A8S3IFV5-F1
#
_cell.length_a   1.000
_cell.length_b   1.000
_cell.length_c   1.000
_cell.angle_alpha   90.00
_cell.angle_beta   90.00
_cell.angle_gamma   90.00
#
_symmetry.space_group_name_H-M   'P 1'
#
loop_
_entity.id
_entity.type
_entity.pdbx_description
1 polymer ?
#
loop_
_entity_poly.entity_id
_entity_poly.type
_entity_poly.pdbx_seq_one_letter_code
_entity_poly.pdbx_strand_id
1 'polypeptide(L)'
;NHRENVIKIRQSSGMWKSINSKESTFDSYKEKHFVECQLEQSTACAVVSRLKQDKILIDKHSSGRFSSNVDPRLTMEWPANVCSTNLNINLRVLPVDLPAFTQFIKNCSSDCQGLIAVGPIIELQFDNVSLLKPIKFTLPILVQAKQKVAPIKPTIVVQSQTLQETPTTTPSQQELILQQQQSIFKSVLGDDSNNERLVLLFSNHNENTWHIDSDIHLFDSKIHDIVTTNMKNLHSRMIIARYDRQFTSAKQLQTTI
;
A
#
# COMPACT_ATOMS: atom_id res chain seq x y z
N ASN A 1 6.00 -6.64 12.42
CA ASN A 1 5.12 -7.77 12.84
C ASN A 1 3.68 -7.34 12.60
N HIS A 2 2.96 -7.97 11.66
CA HIS A 2 1.60 -7.59 11.26
C HIS A 2 0.50 -8.45 11.90
N ARG A 3 0.89 -9.49 12.64
CA ARG A 3 -0.02 -10.32 13.44
C ARG A 3 0.22 -10.09 14.91
N GLU A 4 -0.84 -10.31 15.68
CA GLU A 4 -0.80 -10.31 17.15
C GLU A 4 -1.51 -11.55 17.66
N ASN A 5 -1.07 -12.03 18.82
CA ASN A 5 -1.76 -13.10 19.53
C ASN A 5 -2.75 -12.46 20.52
N VAL A 6 -3.99 -12.93 20.49
CA VAL A 6 -5.04 -12.46 21.40
C VAL A 6 -5.73 -13.62 22.06
N ILE A 7 -6.30 -13.36 23.25
CA ILE A 7 -7.06 -14.37 23.98
C ILE A 7 -8.55 -14.18 23.70
N LYS A 8 -9.20 -15.27 23.31
CA LYS A 8 -10.65 -15.38 23.25
C LYS A 8 -11.14 -16.27 24.39
N ILE A 9 -12.22 -15.86 25.04
CA ILE A 9 -12.89 -16.64 26.07
C ILE A 9 -14.26 -17.11 25.56
N ARG A 10 -14.68 -18.29 25.99
CA ARG A 10 -16.03 -18.78 25.76
C ARG A 10 -16.98 -18.17 26.78
N GLN A 11 -18.04 -17.53 26.30
CA GLN A 11 -19.10 -16.98 27.15
C GLN A 11 -20.13 -18.06 27.49
N SER A 12 -20.97 -17.81 28.50
CA SER A 12 -22.08 -18.69 28.88
C SER A 12 -23.07 -18.93 27.73
N SER A 13 -23.23 -17.96 26.83
CA SER A 13 -24.01 -18.09 25.59
C SER A 13 -23.40 -19.05 24.56
N GLY A 14 -22.20 -19.56 24.80
CA GLY A 14 -21.42 -20.38 23.86
C GLY A 14 -20.60 -19.56 22.86
N MET A 15 -20.78 -18.25 22.79
CA MET A 15 -20.05 -17.35 21.89
C MET A 15 -18.62 -17.08 22.37
N TRP A 16 -17.71 -16.84 21.43
CA TRP A 16 -16.33 -16.46 21.73
C TRP A 16 -16.15 -14.95 21.70
N LYS A 17 -15.58 -14.38 22.77
CA LYS A 17 -15.29 -12.95 22.88
C LYS A 17 -13.80 -12.72 23.10
N SER A 18 -13.22 -11.76 22.37
CA SER A 18 -11.85 -11.29 22.65
C SER A 18 -11.83 -10.47 23.93
N ILE A 19 -10.82 -10.72 24.77
CA ILE A 19 -10.56 -9.96 26.00
C ILE A 19 -9.29 -9.14 25.87
N ASN A 20 -9.12 -8.17 26.78
CA ASN A 20 -7.89 -7.42 26.87
C ASN A 20 -6.76 -8.36 27.28
N SER A 21 -5.73 -8.43 26.44
CA SER A 21 -4.55 -9.24 26.67
C SER A 21 -3.30 -8.42 26.38
N LYS A 22 -2.21 -8.71 27.09
CA LYS A 22 -0.92 -8.06 26.93
C LYS A 22 0.10 -9.06 26.38
N GLU A 23 0.88 -8.65 25.39
CA GLU A 23 2.05 -9.43 24.96
C GLU A 23 3.15 -9.30 26.02
N SER A 24 3.64 -10.43 26.49
CA SER A 24 4.68 -10.52 27.52
C SER A 24 5.89 -11.24 26.94
N THR A 25 7.08 -10.70 27.21
CA THR A 25 8.36 -11.32 26.84
C THR A 25 9.09 -11.70 28.10
N PHE A 26 9.60 -12.93 28.17
CA PHE A 26 10.41 -13.40 29.29
C PHE A 26 11.85 -13.58 28.81
N ASP A 27 12.82 -13.01 29.53
CA ASP A 27 14.23 -13.00 29.12
C ASP A 27 14.82 -14.40 28.93
N SER A 28 14.33 -15.37 29.70
CA SER A 28 14.72 -16.79 29.59
C SER A 28 14.12 -17.50 28.38
N TYR A 29 13.16 -16.88 27.67
CA TYR A 29 12.39 -17.47 26.57
C TYR A 29 12.25 -16.51 25.38
N LYS A 30 13.36 -15.91 24.92
CA LYS A 30 13.37 -14.89 23.85
C LYS A 30 12.75 -15.33 22.53
N GLU A 31 12.69 -16.64 22.27
CA GLU A 31 12.11 -17.21 21.05
C GLU A 31 10.60 -17.49 21.16
N LYS A 32 9.99 -17.29 22.34
CA LYS A 32 8.57 -17.57 22.58
C LYS A 32 7.79 -16.29 22.80
N HIS A 33 6.64 -16.19 22.16
CA HIS A 33 5.67 -15.12 22.38
C HIS A 33 4.66 -15.57 23.43
N PHE A 34 4.49 -14.78 24.49
CA PHE A 34 3.51 -15.04 25.53
C PHE A 34 2.42 -13.99 25.47
N VAL A 35 1.21 -14.42 25.80
CA VAL A 35 0.06 -13.54 25.95
C VAL A 35 -0.54 -13.77 27.31
N GLU A 36 -0.73 -12.67 28.03
CA GLU A 36 -1.25 -12.67 29.38
C GLU A 36 -2.60 -11.97 29.42
N CYS A 37 -3.52 -12.51 30.22
CA CYS A 37 -4.78 -11.85 30.54
C CYS A 37 -5.18 -12.16 31.97
N GLN A 38 -5.94 -11.24 32.57
CA GLN A 38 -6.62 -11.49 33.83
C GLN A 38 -8.05 -11.96 33.55
N LEU A 39 -8.45 -13.06 34.17
CA LEU A 39 -9.80 -13.60 34.09
C LEU A 39 -10.54 -13.29 35.39
N GLU A 40 -11.77 -12.79 35.29
CA GLU A 40 -12.65 -12.59 36.44
C GLU A 40 -13.22 -13.92 36.95
N GLN A 41 -13.39 -14.89 36.05
CA GLN A 41 -13.95 -16.22 36.33
C GLN A 41 -13.26 -17.26 35.45
N SER A 42 -13.14 -18.49 35.98
CA SER A 42 -12.60 -19.62 35.23
C SER A 42 -13.49 -19.95 34.02
N THR A 43 -12.91 -19.91 32.83
CA THR A 43 -13.60 -20.23 31.57
C THR A 43 -12.64 -20.83 30.54
N ALA A 44 -13.17 -21.46 29.49
CA ALA A 44 -12.39 -21.92 28.38
C ALA A 44 -11.77 -20.74 27.62
N CYS A 45 -10.46 -20.81 27.42
CA CYS A 45 -9.67 -19.80 26.73
C CYS A 45 -9.01 -20.40 25.49
N ALA A 46 -8.86 -19.59 24.45
CA ALA A 46 -8.10 -19.92 23.25
C ALA A 46 -7.19 -18.75 22.88
N VAL A 47 -5.92 -19.06 22.62
CA VAL A 47 -4.98 -18.08 22.03
C VAL A 47 -5.13 -18.17 20.52
N VAL A 48 -5.42 -17.04 19.88
CA VAL A 48 -5.61 -16.96 18.43
C VAL A 48 -4.70 -15.90 17.83
N SER A 49 -4.09 -16.23 16.69
CA SER A 49 -3.30 -15.26 15.91
C SER A 49 -4.20 -14.53 14.93
N ARG A 50 -4.26 -13.19 15.01
CA ARG A 50 -5.02 -12.33 14.09
C ARG A 50 -4.15 -11.21 13.53
N LEU A 51 -4.67 -10.47 12.55
CA LEU A 51 -4.04 -9.22 12.13
C LEU A 51 -4.04 -8.22 13.27
N LYS A 52 -2.92 -7.51 13.43
CA LYS A 52 -2.79 -6.44 14.41
C LYS A 52 -3.85 -5.37 14.13
N GLN A 53 -4.54 -4.95 15.18
CA GLN A 53 -5.66 -4.03 15.07
C GLN A 53 -5.34 -2.70 15.75
N ASP A 54 -5.20 -1.66 14.94
CA ASP A 54 -5.06 -0.30 15.41
C ASP A 54 -6.44 0.27 15.76
N LYS A 55 -6.55 0.93 16.92
CA LYS A 55 -7.79 1.60 17.36
C LYS A 55 -7.63 3.10 17.20
N ILE A 56 -8.49 3.70 16.39
CA ILE A 56 -8.47 5.12 16.06
C ILE A 56 -9.75 5.74 16.58
N LEU A 57 -9.61 6.81 17.38
CA LEU A 57 -10.73 7.64 17.81
C LEU A 57 -10.64 8.98 17.08
N ILE A 58 -11.58 9.23 16.18
CA ILE A 58 -11.77 10.52 15.53
C ILE A 58 -12.78 11.29 16.37
N ASP A 59 -12.29 12.25 17.15
CA ASP A 59 -13.17 13.17 17.88
C ASP A 59 -13.78 14.21 16.94
N LYS A 60 -15.08 14.45 17.06
CA LYS A 60 -15.85 15.30 16.14
C LYS A 60 -15.32 16.74 16.06
N HIS A 61 -14.72 17.27 17.11
CA HIS A 61 -14.30 18.68 17.15
C HIS A 61 -12.83 18.89 16.78
N SER A 62 -12.02 17.84 16.84
CA SER A 62 -10.59 17.94 16.59
C SER A 62 -10.21 17.54 15.16
N SER A 63 -9.19 18.21 14.62
CA SER A 63 -8.39 17.65 13.54
C SER A 63 -7.36 16.68 14.10
N GLY A 64 -6.91 15.73 13.30
CA GLY A 64 -5.89 14.78 13.73
C GLY A 64 -5.20 14.06 12.60
N ARG A 65 -4.15 13.33 12.98
CA ARG A 65 -3.40 12.43 12.11
C ARG A 65 -3.16 11.14 12.85
N PHE A 66 -3.29 10.05 12.12
CA PHE A 66 -2.98 8.71 12.57
C PHE A 66 -1.99 8.06 11.59
N SER A 67 -1.04 7.30 12.11
CA SER A 67 -0.13 6.45 11.35
C SER A 67 -0.24 5.02 11.86
N SER A 68 -0.35 4.05 10.96
CA SER A 68 -0.52 2.64 11.36
C SER A 68 0.71 2.11 12.09
N ASN A 69 0.48 1.25 13.09
CA ASN A 69 1.56 0.54 13.79
C ASN A 69 2.11 -0.65 12.98
N VAL A 70 1.45 -1.02 11.87
CA VAL A 70 1.89 -2.11 10.99
C VAL A 70 2.76 -1.57 9.84
N ASP A 71 2.32 -0.52 9.16
CA ASP A 71 3.09 0.23 8.16
C ASP A 71 2.92 1.75 8.41
N PRO A 72 3.92 2.46 8.96
CA PRO A 72 3.83 3.88 9.27
C PRO A 72 3.61 4.80 8.06
N ARG A 73 3.81 4.31 6.83
CA ARG A 73 3.50 5.06 5.59
C ARG A 73 2.00 5.12 5.35
N LEU A 74 1.23 4.17 5.88
CA LEU A 74 -0.22 4.25 5.90
C LEU A 74 -0.66 5.27 6.94
N THR A 75 -1.18 6.40 6.46
CA THR A 75 -1.67 7.47 7.35
C THR A 75 -3.09 7.90 7.00
N MET A 76 -3.81 8.34 8.03
CA MET A 76 -5.12 8.97 7.93
C MET A 76 -5.02 10.36 8.55
N GLU A 77 -5.40 11.40 7.81
CA GLU A 77 -5.44 12.79 8.26
C GLU A 77 -6.86 13.31 8.11
N TRP A 78 -7.41 13.91 9.16
CA TRP A 78 -8.78 14.44 9.15
C TRP A 78 -8.85 15.88 9.65
N PRO A 79 -9.71 16.72 9.04
CA PRO A 79 -9.99 18.06 9.54
C PRO A 79 -10.94 18.03 10.75
N ALA A 80 -11.04 19.15 11.46
CA ALA A 80 -12.07 19.33 12.47
C ALA A 80 -13.48 19.28 11.87
N ASN A 81 -14.44 18.73 12.62
CA ASN A 81 -15.83 18.54 12.20
C ASN A 81 -15.95 17.64 10.95
N VAL A 82 -15.16 16.56 10.91
CA VAL A 82 -15.23 15.54 9.86
C VAL A 82 -16.46 14.64 9.99
N CYS A 83 -16.95 14.43 11.21
CA CYS A 83 -18.15 13.65 11.53
C CYS A 83 -19.03 14.47 12.50
N SER A 84 -20.34 14.19 12.53
CA SER A 84 -21.26 14.79 13.52
C SER A 84 -21.08 14.22 14.93
N THR A 85 -20.57 12.98 15.02
CA THR A 85 -20.31 12.24 16.25
C THR A 85 -18.87 11.73 16.27
N ASN A 86 -18.40 11.34 17.46
CA ASN A 86 -17.11 10.67 17.58
C ASN A 86 -17.16 9.34 16.83
N LEU A 87 -16.11 9.06 16.07
CA LEU A 87 -16.02 7.89 15.21
C LEU A 87 -14.89 6.98 15.69
N ASN A 88 -15.25 5.75 16.06
CA ASN A 88 -14.29 4.71 16.39
C ASN A 88 -14.00 3.87 15.15
N ILE A 89 -12.74 3.79 14.75
CA ILE A 89 -12.29 2.98 13.62
C ILE A 89 -11.30 1.94 14.13
N ASN A 90 -11.57 0.68 13.85
CA ASN A 90 -10.62 -0.40 14.00
C ASN A 90 -9.97 -0.65 12.63
N LEU A 91 -8.68 -0.35 12.53
CA LEU A 91 -7.89 -0.55 11.32
C LEU A 91 -7.09 -1.86 11.44
N ARG A 92 -7.14 -2.70 10.42
CA ARG A 92 -6.21 -3.82 10.25
C ARG A 92 -5.53 -3.69 8.90
N VAL A 93 -4.26 -4.08 8.86
CA VAL A 93 -3.44 -4.02 7.65
C VAL A 93 -2.89 -5.41 7.39
N LEU A 94 -3.26 -5.99 6.26
CA LEU A 94 -2.64 -7.19 5.73
C LEU A 94 -1.57 -6.75 4.72
N PRO A 95 -0.29 -6.75 5.10
CA PRO A 95 0.78 -6.41 4.17
C PRO A 95 0.82 -7.46 3.05
N VAL A 96 1.06 -6.97 1.83
CA VAL A 96 1.44 -7.84 0.73
C VAL A 96 2.96 -7.95 0.75
N ASP A 97 3.50 -9.15 0.63
CA ASP A 97 4.94 -9.34 0.51
C ASP A 97 5.34 -9.43 -0.97
N LEU A 98 6.49 -8.85 -1.32
CA LEU A 98 6.96 -8.78 -2.71
C LEU A 98 7.21 -10.18 -3.32
N PRO A 99 7.79 -11.16 -2.60
CA PRO A 99 7.96 -12.52 -3.13
C PRO A 99 6.63 -13.20 -3.50
N ALA A 100 5.64 -13.18 -2.62
CA ALA A 100 4.32 -13.77 -2.83
C ALA A 100 3.56 -13.04 -3.94
N PHE A 101 3.65 -11.70 -4.01
CA PHE A 101 3.10 -10.94 -5.13
C PHE A 101 3.75 -11.34 -6.46
N THR A 102 5.08 -11.44 -6.50
CA THR A 102 5.82 -11.87 -7.70
C THR A 102 5.43 -13.28 -8.12
N GLN A 103 5.25 -14.19 -7.16
CA GLN A 103 4.79 -15.54 -7.41
C GLN A 103 3.34 -15.58 -7.91
N PHE A 104 2.47 -14.77 -7.33
CA PHE A 104 1.08 -14.61 -7.76
C PHE A 104 0.99 -14.15 -9.22
N ILE A 105 1.71 -13.08 -9.60
CA ILE A 105 1.76 -12.60 -10.99
C ILE A 105 2.25 -13.69 -11.95
N LYS A 106 3.26 -14.48 -11.56
CA LYS A 106 3.77 -15.59 -12.38
C LYS A 106 2.73 -16.70 -12.56
N ASN A 107 2.03 -17.05 -11.50
CA ASN A 107 1.04 -18.13 -11.50
C ASN A 107 -0.27 -17.75 -12.22
N CYS A 108 -0.63 -16.47 -12.16
CA CYS A 108 -1.86 -15.92 -12.73
C CYS A 108 -1.57 -15.03 -13.96
N SER A 109 -0.56 -15.38 -14.75
CA SER A 109 0.00 -14.49 -15.79
C SER A 109 -1.00 -14.08 -16.88
N SER A 110 -2.00 -14.90 -17.18
CA SER A 110 -3.09 -14.57 -18.12
C SER A 110 -4.06 -13.52 -17.57
N ASP A 111 -4.37 -13.60 -16.27
CA ASP A 111 -5.43 -12.80 -15.64
C ASP A 111 -4.88 -11.53 -14.99
N CYS A 112 -3.57 -11.52 -14.71
CA CYS A 112 -2.82 -10.40 -14.12
C CYS A 112 -1.98 -9.63 -15.16
N GLN A 113 -2.23 -9.81 -16.46
CA GLN A 113 -1.37 -9.27 -17.52
C GLN A 113 -1.36 -7.73 -17.48
N GLY A 114 -0.32 -7.12 -16.92
CA GLY A 114 -0.23 -5.67 -16.75
C GLY A 114 -0.55 -5.17 -15.35
N LEU A 115 -0.82 -6.03 -14.35
CA LEU A 115 -0.77 -5.61 -12.95
C LEU A 115 0.68 -5.35 -12.54
N ILE A 116 1.01 -4.10 -12.23
CA ILE A 116 2.38 -3.64 -11.98
C ILE A 116 2.70 -3.69 -10.48
N ALA A 117 1.78 -3.18 -9.66
CA ALA A 117 2.00 -3.03 -8.23
C ALA A 117 0.68 -3.06 -7.45
N VAL A 118 0.75 -3.50 -6.20
CA VAL A 118 -0.38 -3.50 -5.27
C VAL A 118 0.06 -2.99 -3.90
N GLY A 119 -0.84 -2.31 -3.20
CA GLY A 119 -0.65 -1.95 -1.80
C GLY A 119 -1.09 -3.06 -0.84
N PRO A 120 -0.99 -2.82 0.47
CA PRO A 120 -1.56 -3.72 1.46
C PRO A 120 -3.09 -3.73 1.35
N ILE A 121 -3.71 -4.82 1.81
CA ILE A 121 -5.15 -4.84 2.03
C ILE A 121 -5.42 -4.15 3.37
N ILE A 122 -6.25 -3.12 3.32
CA ILE A 122 -6.63 -2.29 4.46
C ILE A 122 -8.07 -2.64 4.82
N GLU A 123 -8.30 -3.04 6.07
CA GLU A 123 -9.62 -3.29 6.60
C GLU A 123 -9.98 -2.23 7.64
N LEU A 124 -11.10 -1.56 7.44
CA LEU A 124 -11.68 -0.58 8.35
C LEU A 124 -13.00 -1.14 8.89
N GLN A 125 -13.08 -1.27 10.21
CA GLN A 125 -14.33 -1.57 10.90
C GLN A 125 -14.75 -0.35 11.73
N PHE A 126 -15.91 0.22 11.39
CA PHE A 126 -16.45 1.44 11.96
C PHE A 126 -17.98 1.36 11.97
N ASP A 127 -18.61 2.18 12.82
CA ASP A 127 -20.07 2.31 12.83
C ASP A 127 -20.54 3.05 11.58
N ASN A 128 -21.75 2.76 11.07
CA ASN A 128 -22.26 3.38 9.86
C ASN A 128 -22.43 4.91 10.03
N VAL A 129 -21.43 5.68 9.59
CA VAL A 129 -21.32 7.12 9.77
C VAL A 129 -20.99 7.77 8.44
N SER A 130 -21.75 8.80 8.08
CA SER A 130 -21.46 9.64 6.92
C SER A 130 -20.45 10.73 7.30
N LEU A 131 -19.41 10.90 6.48
CA LEU A 131 -18.44 11.98 6.68
C LEU A 131 -19.01 13.31 6.16
N LEU A 132 -18.85 14.37 6.95
CA LEU A 132 -19.16 15.75 6.57
C LEU A 132 -18.04 16.38 5.73
N LYS A 133 -16.80 15.93 5.94
CA LYS A 133 -15.60 16.37 5.22
C LYS A 133 -14.77 15.15 4.82
N PRO A 134 -13.99 15.22 3.73
CA PRO A 134 -13.16 14.09 3.35
C PRO A 134 -12.02 13.85 4.34
N ILE A 135 -11.67 12.58 4.53
CA ILE A 135 -10.46 12.14 5.23
C ILE A 135 -9.37 11.92 4.18
N LYS A 136 -8.19 12.47 4.43
CA LYS A 136 -7.02 12.26 3.57
C LYS A 136 -6.33 10.96 3.97
N PHE A 137 -6.21 10.05 3.01
CA PHE A 137 -5.47 8.81 3.14
C PHE A 137 -4.15 8.92 2.40
N THR A 138 -3.10 8.37 3.01
CA THR A 138 -1.80 8.14 2.40
C THR A 138 -1.61 6.63 2.39
N LEU A 139 -1.58 6.03 1.20
CA LEU A 139 -1.62 4.59 0.98
C LEU A 139 -0.28 4.13 0.40
N PRO A 140 0.45 3.21 1.04
CA PRO A 140 1.67 2.66 0.47
C PRO A 140 1.35 1.73 -0.70
N ILE A 141 2.23 1.69 -1.70
CA ILE A 141 2.18 0.76 -2.82
C ILE A 141 3.52 0.03 -2.95
N LEU A 142 3.47 -1.28 -3.18
CA LEU A 142 4.67 -2.09 -3.39
C LEU A 142 5.07 -2.00 -4.85
N VAL A 143 5.99 -1.08 -5.14
CA VAL A 143 6.55 -0.96 -6.48
C VAL A 143 7.52 -2.11 -6.69
N GLN A 144 7.31 -2.92 -7.74
CA GLN A 144 8.37 -3.77 -8.24
C GLN A 144 9.52 -2.86 -8.67
N ALA A 145 10.74 -3.09 -8.18
CA ALA A 145 11.90 -2.39 -8.71
C ALA A 145 11.89 -2.61 -10.23
N LYS A 146 11.66 -1.54 -11.02
CA LYS A 146 11.72 -1.61 -12.48
C LYS A 146 12.99 -2.37 -12.79
N GLN A 147 12.90 -3.53 -13.43
CA GLN A 147 14.08 -4.24 -13.88
C GLN A 147 14.85 -3.21 -14.69
N LYS A 148 15.99 -2.76 -14.17
CA LYS A 148 16.92 -1.95 -14.96
C LYS A 148 17.26 -2.85 -16.13
N VAL A 149 16.62 -2.60 -17.28
CA VAL A 149 17.09 -3.14 -18.55
C VAL A 149 18.54 -2.71 -18.58
N ALA A 150 19.44 -3.69 -18.50
CA ALA A 150 20.87 -3.41 -18.47
C ALA A 150 21.14 -2.49 -19.66
N PRO A 151 21.84 -1.36 -19.47
CA PRO A 151 22.15 -0.50 -20.60
C PRO A 151 22.88 -1.38 -21.61
N ILE A 152 22.29 -1.51 -22.80
CA ILE A 152 22.96 -2.11 -23.94
C ILE A 152 24.24 -1.31 -24.08
N LYS A 153 25.38 -1.89 -23.67
CA LYS A 153 26.68 -1.27 -23.89
C LYS A 153 26.74 -1.00 -25.39
N PRO A 154 26.87 0.26 -25.84
CA PRO A 154 27.12 0.48 -27.25
C PRO A 154 28.46 -0.19 -27.54
N THR A 155 28.42 -1.28 -28.32
CA THR A 155 29.62 -1.83 -28.94
C THR A 155 30.13 -0.75 -29.88
N ILE A 156 31.09 0.04 -29.40
CA ILE A 156 31.84 0.98 -30.24
C ILE A 156 32.64 0.09 -31.18
N VAL A 157 32.12 -0.12 -32.38
CA VAL A 157 32.92 -0.59 -33.50
C VAL A 157 33.85 0.57 -33.85
N VAL A 158 35.10 0.46 -33.41
CA VAL A 158 36.17 1.37 -33.79
C VAL A 158 36.43 1.18 -35.29
N GLN A 159 35.79 1.99 -36.12
CA GLN A 159 36.22 2.17 -37.50
C GLN A 159 37.29 3.27 -37.52
N SER A 160 38.53 2.84 -37.72
CA SER A 160 39.65 3.71 -38.03
C SER A 160 39.42 4.35 -39.39
N GLN A 161 39.08 5.64 -39.46
CA GLN A 161 39.18 6.42 -40.68
C GLN A 161 39.81 7.79 -40.41
N THR A 162 40.71 8.12 -41.33
CA THR A 162 41.72 9.18 -41.34
C THR A 162 41.14 10.56 -41.67
N LEU A 163 41.62 11.57 -40.93
CA LEU A 163 41.86 12.99 -41.27
C LEU A 163 40.97 13.70 -42.32
N GLN A 164 40.30 14.78 -41.90
CA GLN A 164 40.45 16.13 -42.49
C GLN A 164 39.77 17.22 -41.63
N GLU A 165 40.45 18.37 -41.55
CA GLU A 165 40.17 19.55 -40.71
C GLU A 165 39.14 20.50 -41.34
N THR A 166 38.26 21.10 -40.54
CA THR A 166 37.89 22.55 -40.59
C THR A 166 36.97 22.94 -39.42
N PRO A 167 36.95 24.22 -38.99
CA PRO A 167 36.59 24.61 -37.63
C PRO A 167 35.13 25.10 -37.52
N THR A 168 34.39 24.57 -36.55
CA THR A 168 33.18 25.23 -36.06
C THR A 168 33.02 24.93 -34.57
N THR A 169 32.84 26.01 -33.81
CA THR A 169 32.64 26.12 -32.35
C THR A 169 31.97 24.90 -31.73
N THR A 170 32.80 24.03 -31.17
CA THR A 170 32.40 22.88 -30.37
C THR A 170 32.04 23.37 -28.96
N PRO A 171 30.88 22.99 -28.40
CA PRO A 171 30.67 23.06 -26.96
C PRO A 171 31.75 22.22 -26.29
N SER A 172 32.22 22.67 -25.13
CA SER A 172 33.25 21.94 -24.39
C SER A 172 32.79 20.49 -24.15
N GLN A 173 33.70 19.52 -24.18
CA GLN A 173 33.35 18.12 -23.88
C GLN A 173 32.62 17.98 -22.53
N GLN A 174 32.83 18.93 -21.60
CA GLN A 174 32.11 19.00 -20.34
C GLN A 174 30.64 19.42 -20.48
N GLU A 175 30.28 20.31 -21.39
CA GLU A 175 28.88 20.64 -21.70
C GLU A 175 28.16 19.51 -22.41
N LEU A 176 28.85 18.80 -23.32
CA LEU A 176 28.27 17.61 -23.96
C LEU A 176 28.03 16.48 -22.95
N ILE A 177 28.95 16.29 -22.00
CA ILE A 177 28.78 15.34 -20.89
C ILE A 177 27.65 15.79 -19.95
N LEU A 178 27.52 17.09 -19.67
CA LEU A 178 26.44 17.59 -18.80
C LEU A 178 25.07 17.48 -19.48
N GLN A 179 24.99 17.78 -20.79
CA GLN A 179 23.76 17.64 -21.58
C GLN A 179 23.40 16.16 -21.77
N GLN A 180 24.40 15.28 -21.93
CA GLN A 180 24.21 13.83 -21.98
C GLN A 180 23.78 13.28 -20.60
N GLN A 181 24.37 13.74 -19.49
CA GLN A 181 23.93 13.38 -18.14
C GLN A 181 22.52 13.90 -17.83
N GLN A 182 22.15 15.10 -18.26
CA GLN A 182 20.79 15.63 -18.13
C GLN A 182 19.79 14.86 -19.00
N SER A 183 20.20 14.40 -20.19
CA SER A 183 19.37 13.53 -21.04
C SER A 183 19.26 12.10 -20.51
N ILE A 184 20.28 11.59 -19.81
CA ILE A 184 20.22 10.30 -19.08
C ILE A 184 19.32 10.43 -17.84
N PHE A 185 19.33 11.57 -17.14
CA PHE A 185 18.39 11.81 -16.03
C PHE A 185 16.95 11.99 -16.52
N LYS A 186 16.74 12.56 -17.71
CA LYS A 186 15.42 12.60 -18.37
C LYS A 186 14.99 11.25 -18.94
N SER A 187 15.90 10.38 -19.39
CA SER A 187 15.53 9.06 -19.91
C SER A 187 15.36 7.99 -18.82
N VAL A 188 15.98 8.17 -17.65
CA VAL A 188 15.76 7.33 -16.45
C VAL A 188 14.47 7.71 -15.71
N LEU A 189 14.04 8.98 -15.82
CA LEU A 189 12.69 9.44 -15.49
C LEU A 189 11.82 9.32 -16.73
N GLY A 190 11.58 8.06 -17.15
CA GLY A 190 11.00 7.68 -18.42
C GLY A 190 9.95 8.64 -19.01
N ASP A 191 10.18 8.95 -20.28
CA ASP A 191 9.26 9.62 -21.20
C ASP A 191 7.81 9.12 -21.05
N ASP A 192 6.89 10.07 -21.22
CA ASP A 192 5.42 10.03 -21.22
C ASP A 192 4.79 8.96 -22.14
N SER A 193 5.05 7.70 -21.85
CA SER A 193 4.31 6.52 -22.34
C SER A 193 3.34 6.04 -21.27
N ASN A 194 2.64 6.98 -20.63
CA ASN A 194 1.91 6.80 -19.37
C ASN A 194 0.58 6.03 -19.53
N ASN A 195 0.65 4.79 -19.99
CA ASN A 195 -0.48 3.86 -19.97
C ASN A 195 -0.70 3.25 -18.58
N GLU A 196 0.16 3.55 -17.61
CA GLU A 196 -0.04 3.17 -16.22
C GLU A 196 -1.27 3.91 -15.62
N ARG A 197 -2.04 3.21 -14.82
CA ARG A 197 -3.17 3.75 -14.06
C ARG A 197 -3.12 3.27 -12.63
N LEU A 198 -3.42 4.18 -11.72
CA LEU A 198 -3.75 3.86 -10.34
C LEU A 198 -5.26 3.73 -10.18
N VAL A 199 -5.69 2.70 -9.47
CA VAL A 199 -7.08 2.51 -9.05
C VAL A 199 -7.13 2.14 -7.58
N LEU A 200 -8.18 2.59 -6.91
CA LEU A 200 -8.56 2.08 -5.61
C LEU A 200 -9.65 1.04 -5.80
N LEU A 201 -9.37 -0.17 -5.32
CA LEU A 201 -10.36 -1.23 -5.22
C LEU A 201 -10.93 -1.24 -3.80
N PHE A 202 -12.23 -1.43 -3.69
CA PHE A 202 -12.92 -1.52 -2.41
C PHE A 202 -13.91 -2.69 -2.38
N SER A 203 -14.22 -3.17 -1.18
CA SER A 203 -15.20 -4.24 -0.96
C SER A 203 -15.90 -4.04 0.37
N ASN A 204 -17.15 -4.48 0.48
CA ASN A 204 -17.86 -4.46 1.75
C ASN A 204 -17.31 -5.54 2.71
N HIS A 205 -17.63 -5.40 3.99
CA HIS A 205 -17.25 -6.39 4.98
C HIS A 205 -17.92 -7.75 4.67
N ASN A 206 -17.11 -8.81 4.50
CA ASN A 206 -17.49 -10.17 4.10
C ASN A 206 -17.88 -10.39 2.62
N GLU A 207 -17.76 -9.38 1.77
CA GLU A 207 -17.88 -9.60 0.34
C GLU A 207 -16.53 -10.03 -0.25
N ASN A 208 -16.59 -10.95 -1.21
CA ASN A 208 -15.42 -11.40 -1.98
C ASN A 208 -15.33 -10.72 -3.35
N THR A 209 -16.17 -9.71 -3.60
CA THR A 209 -16.17 -8.96 -4.85
C THR A 209 -15.50 -7.61 -4.61
N TRP A 210 -14.57 -7.25 -5.48
CA TRP A 210 -13.93 -5.94 -5.47
C TRP A 210 -14.58 -5.02 -6.49
N HIS A 211 -14.73 -3.76 -6.11
CA HIS A 211 -15.28 -2.69 -6.94
C HIS A 211 -14.22 -1.61 -7.12
N ILE A 212 -14.27 -0.88 -8.25
CA ILE A 212 -13.37 0.25 -8.47
C ILE A 212 -14.09 1.50 -7.99
N ASP A 213 -13.42 2.30 -7.17
CA ASP A 213 -13.91 3.63 -6.86
C ASP A 213 -13.51 4.59 -8.00
N SER A 214 -14.48 4.93 -8.85
CA SER A 214 -14.29 5.85 -9.98
C SER A 214 -14.22 7.31 -9.57
N ASP A 215 -14.72 7.65 -8.40
CA ASP A 215 -14.95 9.03 -7.97
C ASP A 215 -13.77 9.57 -7.16
N ILE A 216 -12.80 8.69 -6.87
CA ILE A 216 -11.61 9.00 -6.11
C ILE A 216 -10.48 9.50 -7.02
N HIS A 217 -9.98 10.69 -6.70
CA HIS A 217 -8.77 11.23 -7.28
C HIS A 217 -7.53 10.73 -6.52
N LEU A 218 -6.64 10.07 -7.22
CA LEU A 218 -5.41 9.50 -6.69
C LEU A 218 -4.21 10.36 -7.11
N PHE A 219 -3.42 10.80 -6.13
CA PHE A 219 -2.22 11.59 -6.34
C PHE A 219 -1.01 10.71 -6.08
N ASP A 220 -0.28 10.34 -7.13
CA ASP A 220 1.01 9.64 -6.98
C ASP A 220 2.05 10.62 -6.43
N SER A 221 2.79 10.19 -5.43
CA SER A 221 3.88 10.98 -4.89
C SER A 221 5.09 10.92 -5.84
N LYS A 222 5.98 11.92 -5.76
CA LYS A 222 7.27 11.90 -6.49
C LYS A 222 8.11 10.66 -6.15
N ILE A 223 7.90 10.13 -4.95
CA ILE A 223 8.40 8.84 -4.50
C ILE A 223 7.26 7.85 -4.84
N HIS A 224 7.40 7.09 -5.92
CA HIS A 224 6.34 6.24 -6.49
C HIS A 224 5.82 5.11 -5.57
N ASP A 225 6.17 5.10 -4.29
CA ASP A 225 5.80 4.10 -3.29
C ASP A 225 4.61 4.52 -2.41
N ILE A 226 4.05 5.71 -2.63
CA ILE A 226 2.92 6.25 -1.85
C ILE A 226 1.91 6.94 -2.77
N VAL A 227 0.63 6.67 -2.51
CA VAL A 227 -0.50 7.31 -3.17
C VAL A 227 -1.33 8.06 -2.14
N THR A 228 -1.63 9.33 -2.39
CA THR A 228 -2.49 10.14 -1.51
C THR A 228 -3.86 10.31 -2.13
N THR A 229 -4.90 10.33 -1.31
CA THR A 229 -6.26 10.60 -1.75
C THR A 229 -7.15 11.18 -0.66
N ASN A 230 -8.26 11.82 -1.05
CA ASN A 230 -9.26 12.38 -0.15
C ASN A 230 -10.57 11.61 -0.31
N MET A 231 -10.97 10.87 0.73
CA MET A 231 -12.15 10.01 0.71
C MET A 231 -13.32 10.65 1.44
N LYS A 232 -14.45 10.80 0.75
CA LYS A 232 -15.73 11.26 1.36
C LYS A 232 -16.55 10.09 1.92
N ASN A 233 -16.35 8.89 1.39
CA ASN A 233 -16.99 7.67 1.85
C ASN A 233 -15.89 6.73 2.36
N LEU A 234 -16.09 6.17 3.56
CA LEU A 234 -15.20 5.14 4.09
C LEU A 234 -15.61 3.79 3.54
N HIS A 235 -14.61 3.01 3.12
CA HIS A 235 -14.81 1.65 2.64
C HIS A 235 -14.33 0.64 3.68
N SER A 236 -15.06 -0.47 3.85
CA SER A 236 -14.70 -1.49 4.84
C SER A 236 -13.41 -2.23 4.49
N ARG A 237 -13.16 -2.47 3.21
CA ARG A 237 -11.94 -3.10 2.70
C ARG A 237 -11.43 -2.31 1.51
N MET A 238 -10.13 -2.06 1.44
CA MET A 238 -9.51 -1.29 0.37
C MET A 238 -8.15 -1.88 -0.03
N ILE A 239 -7.81 -1.76 -1.30
CA ILE A 239 -6.46 -2.01 -1.82
C ILE A 239 -6.19 -1.05 -2.98
N ILE A 240 -4.98 -0.49 -3.02
CA ILE A 240 -4.52 0.32 -4.16
C ILE A 240 -3.81 -0.60 -5.17
N ALA A 241 -4.11 -0.46 -6.46
CA ALA A 241 -3.44 -1.20 -7.51
C ALA A 241 -2.96 -0.25 -8.61
N ARG A 242 -1.78 -0.55 -9.15
CA ARG A 242 -1.21 0.09 -10.34
C ARG A 242 -1.16 -0.92 -11.47
N TYR A 243 -1.66 -0.56 -12.63
CA TYR A 243 -1.69 -1.45 -13.78
C TYR A 243 -1.46 -0.71 -15.09
N ASP A 244 -1.03 -1.44 -16.12
CA ASP A 244 -0.91 -0.95 -17.49
C ASP A 244 -2.22 -1.17 -18.26
N ARG A 245 -2.81 -0.06 -18.74
CA ARG A 245 -4.06 -0.05 -19.50
C ARG A 245 -3.99 -0.78 -20.83
N GLN A 246 -2.79 -0.96 -21.40
CA GLN A 246 -2.64 -1.70 -22.65
C GLN A 246 -2.96 -3.19 -22.49
N PHE A 247 -2.69 -3.74 -21.31
CA PHE A 247 -2.72 -5.18 -21.09
C PHE A 247 -3.89 -5.64 -20.21
N THR A 248 -4.36 -4.79 -19.30
CA THR A 248 -5.47 -5.13 -18.40
C THR A 248 -6.53 -4.03 -18.39
N SER A 249 -7.78 -4.44 -18.53
CA SER A 249 -8.91 -3.56 -18.27
C SER A 249 -9.17 -3.43 -16.76
N ALA A 250 -9.69 -2.30 -16.33
CA ALA A 250 -10.01 -2.08 -14.91
C ALA A 250 -11.01 -3.15 -14.39
N LYS A 251 -11.93 -3.62 -15.23
CA LYS A 251 -12.89 -4.68 -14.88
C LYS A 251 -12.24 -6.03 -14.62
N GLN A 252 -11.17 -6.38 -15.33
CA GLN A 252 -10.44 -7.64 -15.07
C GLN A 252 -9.76 -7.62 -13.69
N LEU A 253 -9.30 -6.46 -13.22
CA LEU A 253 -8.72 -6.35 -11.86
C LEU A 253 -9.71 -6.72 -10.75
N GLN A 254 -11.01 -6.46 -10.96
CA GLN A 254 -12.05 -6.74 -9.97
C GLN A 254 -12.26 -8.24 -9.73
N THR A 255 -11.97 -9.06 -10.74
CA THR A 255 -12.11 -10.52 -10.67
C THR A 255 -10.82 -11.24 -10.29
N THR A 256 -9.67 -10.59 -10.50
CA THR A 256 -8.35 -11.19 -10.35
C THR A 256 -7.75 -10.98 -8.95
N ILE A 257 -7.99 -9.82 -8.32
CA ILE A 257 -7.56 -9.47 -6.95
C ILE A 257 -8.63 -9.93 -5.96
#